data_AF-A0A1Y3BV24-F1
#
_entry.id   AF-A0A1Y3BV24-F1
#
_cell.length_a   1.000
_cell.length_b   1.000
_cell.length_c   1.000
_cell.angle_alpha   90.00
_cell.angle_beta   90.00
_cell.angle_gamma   90.00
#
_symmetry.space_group_name_H-M   'P 1'
#
loop_
_entity.id
_entity.type
_entity.pdbx_description
1 polymer ?
#
loop_
_entity_poly.entity_id
_entity_poly.type
_entity_poly.pdbx_seq_one_letter_code
_entity_poly.pdbx_strand_id
1 'polypeptide(L)'
;MNMVASDHIPMDRIVPDLRHEECRHWEYPEQLPSASVVIVFHNEGLTTLMRTAHSVLIRSPRRFLREVLLVDDFSDKENLHGIYDATI
;
A
#
# COMPACT_ATOMS: atom_id res chain seq x y z
N MET A 1 15.45 7.61 -4.26
CA MET A 1 14.70 7.75 -2.99
C MET A 1 15.70 7.72 -1.84
N ASN A 2 15.52 8.51 -0.77
CA ASN A 2 16.41 8.42 0.39
C ASN A 2 15.98 7.22 1.25
N MET A 3 16.60 6.07 1.02
CA MET A 3 16.23 4.82 1.70
C MET A 3 16.50 4.88 3.20
N VAL A 4 17.62 5.46 3.61
CA VAL A 4 17.96 5.64 5.04
C VAL A 4 16.86 6.41 5.76
N ALA A 5 16.37 7.51 5.16
CA ALA A 5 15.25 8.25 5.73
C ALA A 5 13.96 7.43 5.73
N SER A 6 13.65 6.71 4.64
CA SER A 6 12.45 5.84 4.57
C SER A 6 12.45 4.77 5.65
N ASP A 7 13.60 4.14 5.90
CA ASP A 7 13.75 3.03 6.84
C ASP A 7 13.51 3.46 8.29
N HIS A 8 13.72 4.74 8.59
CA HIS A 8 13.41 5.33 9.90
C HIS A 8 11.97 5.86 10.04
N ILE A 9 11.19 5.89 8.95
CA ILE A 9 9.79 6.34 8.99
C ILE A 9 8.89 5.13 9.31
N PRO A 10 7.93 5.24 10.25
CA PRO A 10 6.99 4.17 10.57
C PRO A 10 6.10 3.74 9.38
N MET A 11 5.85 2.43 9.24
CA MET A 11 4.99 1.87 8.18
C MET A 11 3.55 2.42 8.22
N ASP A 12 3.09 2.80 9.40
CA ASP A 12 1.75 3.28 9.72
C ASP A 12 1.70 4.81 9.91
N ARG A 13 2.70 5.55 9.40
CA ARG A 13 2.78 7.00 9.57
C ARG A 13 1.46 7.70 9.25
N ILE A 14 1.12 8.66 10.11
CA ILE A 14 -0.02 9.55 9.90
C ILE A 14 0.35 10.55 8.80
N VAL A 15 -0.55 10.72 7.84
CA VAL A 15 -0.42 11.69 6.74
C VAL A 15 -1.50 12.75 6.95
N PRO A 16 -1.18 14.05 6.88
CA PRO A 16 -2.18 15.10 7.03
C PRO A 16 -3.24 15.00 5.93
N ASP A 17 -4.48 15.33 6.28
CA ASP A 17 -5.58 15.40 5.33
C ASP A 17 -5.49 16.71 4.53
N LEU A 18 -5.08 16.61 3.27
CA LEU A 18 -4.92 17.74 2.35
C LEU A 18 -6.15 17.95 1.45
N ARG A 19 -7.25 17.23 1.67
CA ARG A 19 -8.46 17.33 0.86
C ARG A 19 -9.18 18.66 1.13
N HIS A 20 -9.98 19.11 0.16
CA HIS A 20 -10.90 20.24 0.36
C HIS A 20 -11.94 19.89 1.45
N GLU A 21 -12.37 20.87 2.25
CA GLU A 21 -13.28 20.62 3.38
C GLU A 21 -14.58 19.91 2.95
N GLU A 22 -15.12 20.31 1.80
CA GLU A 22 -16.29 19.66 1.17
C GLU A 22 -16.14 18.15 0.96
N CYS A 23 -14.93 17.61 0.76
CA CYS A 23 -14.72 16.17 0.57
C CYS A 23 -15.19 15.31 1.75
N ARG A 24 -15.37 15.90 2.94
CA ARG A 24 -15.84 15.22 4.14
C ARG A 24 -17.35 15.03 4.18
N HIS A 25 -18.10 15.80 3.39
CA HIS A 25 -19.56 15.84 3.40
C HIS A 25 -20.19 15.08 2.23
N TRP A 26 -19.39 14.41 1.39
CA TRP A 26 -19.92 13.56 0.32
C TRP A 26 -20.43 12.24 0.87
N GLU A 27 -21.70 11.96 0.59
CA GLU A 27 -22.31 10.67 0.88
C GLU A 27 -22.17 9.73 -0.32
N TYR A 28 -21.74 8.50 -0.04
CA TYR A 28 -21.59 7.45 -1.04
C TYR A 28 -22.60 6.33 -0.76
N PRO A 29 -23.08 5.63 -1.80
CA PRO A 29 -23.91 4.44 -1.61
C PRO A 29 -23.22 3.40 -0.71
N GLU A 30 -24.00 2.69 0.12
CA GLU A 30 -23.44 1.64 0.99
C GLU A 30 -22.87 0.45 0.21
N GLN A 31 -23.48 0.16 -0.94
CA GLN A 31 -23.14 -0.96 -1.82
C GLN A 31 -22.20 -0.47 -2.93
N LEU A 32 -20.91 -0.47 -2.62
CA LEU A 32 -19.85 -0.27 -3.60
C LEU A 32 -19.27 -1.62 -4.02
N PRO A 33 -18.78 -1.74 -5.26
CA PRO A 33 -18.08 -2.95 -5.70
C PRO A 33 -16.80 -3.16 -4.88
N SER A 34 -16.43 -4.43 -4.69
CA SER A 34 -15.11 -4.77 -4.16
C SER A 34 -14.02 -4.48 -5.20
N ALA A 35 -12.84 -4.09 -4.75
CA ALA A 35 -11.67 -3.84 -5.57
C ALA A 35 -10.49 -4.75 -5.16
N SER A 36 -9.75 -5.23 -6.16
CA SER A 36 -8.43 -5.82 -5.99
C SER A 36 -7.38 -4.75 -6.29
N VAL A 37 -6.38 -4.60 -5.43
CA VAL A 37 -5.30 -3.62 -5.61
C VAL A 37 -4.07 -4.35 -6.13
N VAL A 38 -3.66 -4.05 -7.36
CA VAL A 38 -2.45 -4.65 -7.97
C VAL A 38 -1.32 -3.63 -7.89
N ILE A 39 -0.22 -4.00 -7.24
CA ILE A 39 0.98 -3.19 -7.09
C ILE A 39 2.10 -3.89 -7.85
N VAL A 40 2.42 -3.36 -9.03
CA VAL A 40 3.58 -3.82 -9.81
C VAL A 40 4.81 -3.08 -9.33
N PHE A 41 5.92 -3.79 -9.11
CA PHE A 41 7.19 -3.18 -8.72
C PHE A 41 8.37 -3.83 -9.44
N HIS A 42 9.41 -3.03 -9.62
CA HIS A 42 10.70 -3.48 -10.13
C HIS A 42 11.81 -2.77 -9.34
N ASN A 43 12.68 -3.53 -8.68
CA ASN A 43 13.82 -3.00 -7.93
C ASN A 43 13.46 -1.88 -6.93
N GLU A 44 12.25 -1.94 -6.35
CA GLU A 44 11.77 -0.94 -5.38
C GLU A 44 12.51 -1.00 -4.03
N GLY A 45 12.34 0.04 -3.23
CA GLY A 45 12.80 0.04 -1.84
C GLY A 45 11.83 -0.74 -0.94
N LEU A 46 12.31 -1.72 -0.18
CA LEU A 46 11.45 -2.59 0.65
C LEU A 46 10.50 -1.80 1.57
N THR A 47 11.04 -0.84 2.32
CA THR A 47 10.25 -0.04 3.27
C THR A 47 9.23 0.85 2.58
N THR A 48 9.49 1.25 1.33
CA THR A 48 8.54 2.01 0.53
C THR A 48 7.43 1.11 0.00
N LEU A 49 7.77 -0.04 -0.59
CA LEU A 49 6.81 -1.02 -1.11
C LEU A 49 5.85 -1.48 -0.02
N MET A 50 6.40 -1.87 1.13
CA MET A 50 5.59 -2.33 2.27
C MET A 50 4.73 -1.22 2.85
N ARG A 51 5.20 0.03 2.89
CA ARG A 51 4.40 1.17 3.34
C ARG A 51 3.22 1.46 2.41
N THR A 52 3.38 1.22 1.11
CA THR A 52 2.28 1.31 0.12
C THR A 52 1.24 0.23 0.41
N ALA A 53 1.66 -1.04 0.51
CA ALA A 53 0.75 -2.15 0.82
C ALA A 53 0.03 -1.93 2.17
N HIS A 54 0.77 -1.51 3.19
CA HIS A 54 0.24 -1.23 4.53
C HIS A 54 -0.77 -0.07 4.53
N SER A 55 -0.51 0.99 3.76
CA SER A 55 -1.45 2.11 3.58
C SER A 55 -2.76 1.65 2.95
N VAL A 56 -2.72 0.75 1.96
CA VAL A 56 -3.93 0.19 1.33
C VAL A 56 -4.75 -0.55 2.37
N LEU A 57 -4.13 -1.39 3.21
CA LEU A 57 -4.82 -2.16 4.24
C LEU A 57 -5.48 -1.27 5.32
N ILE A 58 -4.81 -0.19 5.75
CA ILE A 58 -5.33 0.69 6.82
C ILE A 58 -6.39 1.66 6.31
N ARG A 59 -6.20 2.22 5.10
CA ARG A 59 -7.04 3.33 4.60
C ARG A 59 -8.21 2.86 3.74
N SER A 60 -8.26 1.58 3.36
CA SER A 60 -9.38 1.03 2.59
C SER A 60 -10.38 0.33 3.53
N PRO A 61 -11.70 0.58 3.38
CA PRO A 61 -12.70 -0.17 4.13
C PRO A 61 -12.62 -1.67 3.80
N ARG A 62 -12.44 -2.52 4.83
CA ARG A 62 -12.24 -3.97 4.69
C ARG A 62 -13.31 -4.69 3.85
N ARG A 63 -14.55 -4.20 3.86
CA ARG A 63 -15.67 -4.76 3.09
C ARG A 63 -15.52 -4.60 1.58
N PHE A 64 -14.71 -3.64 1.13
CA PHE A 64 -14.50 -3.36 -0.29
C PHE A 64 -13.12 -3.82 -0.79
N LEU A 65 -12.18 -4.12 0.11
CA LEU A 65 -10.86 -4.60 -0.31
C LEU A 65 -10.86 -6.12 -0.42
N ARG A 66 -10.77 -6.62 -1.66
CA ARG A 66 -10.75 -8.07 -1.94
C ARG A 66 -9.38 -8.67 -1.66
N GLU A 67 -8.34 -8.09 -2.25
CA GLU A 67 -6.96 -8.55 -2.14
C GLU A 67 -5.98 -7.41 -2.47
N VAL A 68 -4.71 -7.58 -2.06
CA VAL A 68 -3.60 -6.74 -2.48
C VAL A 68 -2.57 -7.66 -3.13
N LEU A 69 -2.43 -7.57 -4.44
CA LEU A 69 -1.53 -8.39 -5.23
C LEU A 69 -0.23 -7.63 -5.50
N LEU A 70 0.88 -8.14 -4.99
CA LEU A 70 2.22 -7.62 -5.28
C LEU A 70 2.78 -8.40 -6.47
N VAL A 71 3.09 -7.70 -7.57
CA VAL A 71 3.59 -8.31 -8.82
C VAL A 71 5.01 -7.82 -9.06
N ASP A 72 5.95 -8.75 -9.07
CA ASP A 72 7.35 -8.49 -9.36
C ASP A 72 7.60 -8.50 -10.86
N ASP A 73 8.02 -7.36 -11.41
CA ASP A 73 8.45 -7.23 -12.80
C ASP A 73 9.96 -7.49 -12.91
N PHE A 74 10.37 -8.70 -12.50
CA PHE A 74 11.74 -9.21 -12.59
C PHE A 74 12.80 -8.35 -11.86
N SER A 75 12.62 -8.15 -10.55
CA SER A 75 13.59 -7.44 -9.70
C SER A 75 14.88 -8.27 -9.47
N ASP A 76 16.02 -7.60 -9.51
CA ASP A 76 17.35 -8.19 -9.28
C ASP A 76 17.74 -8.21 -7.78
N LYS A 77 16.95 -7.55 -6.93
CA LYS A 77 17.22 -7.38 -5.50
C LYS A 77 16.84 -8.60 -4.66
N GLU A 78 17.84 -9.28 -4.09
CA GLU A 78 17.66 -10.47 -3.23
C GLU A 78 16.75 -10.26 -2.01
N ASN A 79 16.72 -9.04 -1.45
CA ASN A 79 15.91 -8.73 -0.26
C ASN A 79 14.40 -8.56 -0.55
N LEU A 80 13.98 -8.62 -1.82
CA LEU A 80 12.57 -8.72 -2.21
C LEU A 80 12.14 -10.19 -2.37
N HIS A 81 13.08 -11.07 -2.76
CA HIS A 81 12.84 -12.49 -2.96
C HIS A 81 12.57 -13.26 -1.66
N GLY A 82 13.24 -12.89 -0.56
CA GLY A 82 13.06 -13.55 0.75
C GLY A 82 11.71 -13.30 1.44
N ILE A 83 10.88 -12.39 0.93
CA ILE A 83 9.55 -12.09 1.48
C ILE A 83 8.47 -12.97 0.84
N TYR A 84 8.69 -13.47 -0.37
CA TYR A 84 7.72 -14.34 -1.05
C TYR A 84 7.56 -15.72 -0.40
N ASP A 85 8.58 -16.18 0.34
CA ASP A 85 8.57 -17.49 1.01
C ASP A 85 8.00 -17.47 2.44
N ALA A 86 7.71 -16.30 2.99
CA ALA A 86 7.16 -16.15 4.33
C ALA A 86 5.76 -15.53 4.26
N THR A 87 4.76 -16.41 4.11
CA THR A 87 3.31 -16.18 4.34
C THR A 87 2.48 -15.79 3.12
N ILE A 88 2.02 -16.79 2.37
CA ILE A 88 0.59 -17.24 2.35
C ILE A 88 0.59 -18.77 2.41
#